data_AF-A0A0D0A3H4-F1
#
_entry.id   AF-A0A0D0A3H4-F1
#
_cell.length_a   1.000
_cell.length_b   1.000
_cell.length_c   1.000
_cell.angle_alpha   90.00
_cell.angle_beta   90.00
_cell.angle_gamma   90.00
#
_symmetry.space_group_name_H-M   'P 1'
#
loop_
_entity.id
_entity.type
_entity.pdbx_description
1 polymer ?
#
loop_
_entity_poly.entity_id
_entity_poly.type
_entity_poly.pdbx_seq_one_letter_code
_entity_poly.pdbx_strand_id
1 'polypeptide(L)'
;ALGRAAIRARQILLDPKPDSSLFSANMPTSEIAKKLNDALDKARDESTPQGRIKAVSILKNGGLIVELESESLATWLNNPPGKTALESHLDIDVSFRYCSFPIVLEYLSIQLQIENEDFLRQIEHDNQLSPASLASIRWIKPAAK
;
A
#
# COMPACT_ATOMS: atom_id res chain seq x y z
N ALA A 1 19.39 5.14 -2.60
CA ALA A 1 18.21 4.97 -1.72
C ALA A 1 17.00 5.76 -2.23
N LEU A 2 17.15 7.06 -2.50
CA LEU A 2 16.06 7.97 -2.93
C LEU A 2 15.21 7.47 -4.11
N GLY A 3 15.83 6.97 -5.19
CA GLY A 3 15.08 6.48 -6.36
C GLY A 3 14.16 5.28 -6.07
N ARG A 4 14.52 4.41 -5.13
CA ARG A 4 13.66 3.27 -4.73
C ARG A 4 12.50 3.72 -3.84
N ALA A 5 12.74 4.72 -2.99
CA ALA A 5 11.70 5.30 -2.14
C ALA A 5 10.62 6.01 -2.98
N ALA A 6 11.03 6.81 -3.98
CA ALA A 6 10.10 7.51 -4.88
C ALA A 6 9.25 6.57 -5.75
N ILE A 7 9.75 5.38 -6.09
CA ILE A 7 8.94 4.37 -6.78
C ILE A 7 7.92 3.76 -5.82
N ARG A 8 8.31 3.40 -4.60
CA ARG A 8 7.42 2.80 -3.59
C ARG A 8 6.30 3.73 -3.14
N ALA A 9 6.59 5.04 -3.03
CA ALA A 9 5.58 6.05 -2.70
C ALA A 9 4.43 6.11 -3.72
N ARG A 10 4.66 5.61 -4.94
CA ARG A 10 3.68 5.57 -6.02
C ARG A 10 3.07 4.18 -6.20
N GLN A 11 3.18 3.28 -5.22
CA GLN A 11 2.69 1.91 -5.33
C GLN A 11 1.53 1.63 -4.36
N ILE A 12 0.58 0.82 -4.82
CA ILE A 12 -0.45 0.20 -4.00
C ILE A 12 -0.37 -1.33 -4.12
N LEU A 13 -0.84 -2.04 -3.09
CA LEU A 13 -0.92 -3.50 -3.07
C LEU A 13 -2.39 -3.94 -3.09
N LEU A 14 -2.74 -4.77 -4.06
CA LEU A 14 -4.03 -5.44 -4.14
C LEU A 14 -3.79 -6.92 -3.85
N ASP A 15 -4.45 -7.47 -2.85
CA ASP A 15 -4.39 -8.91 -2.58
C ASP A 15 -5.73 -9.58 -2.88
N PRO A 16 -5.69 -10.82 -3.40
CA PRO A 16 -6.87 -11.64 -3.46
C PRO A 16 -7.36 -11.96 -2.03
N LYS A 17 -8.66 -12.16 -1.90
CA LYS A 17 -9.19 -12.82 -0.69
C LYS A 17 -8.70 -14.27 -0.64
N PRO A 18 -8.71 -14.90 0.55
CA PRO A 18 -8.42 -16.33 0.67
C PRO A 18 -9.25 -17.13 -0.34
N ASP A 19 -8.60 -18.06 -1.05
CA ASP A 19 -9.20 -18.95 -2.05
C ASP A 19 -9.77 -18.28 -3.31
N SER A 20 -9.44 -16.99 -3.56
CA SER A 20 -9.79 -16.30 -4.79
C SER A 20 -8.56 -15.85 -5.60
N SER A 21 -8.77 -15.54 -6.88
CA SER A 21 -7.76 -14.91 -7.75
C SER A 21 -8.33 -13.60 -8.28
N LEU A 22 -7.55 -12.51 -8.20
CA LEU A 22 -7.99 -11.20 -8.72
C LEU A 22 -8.21 -11.24 -10.24
N PHE A 23 -7.28 -11.84 -10.96
CA PHE A 23 -7.34 -12.01 -12.41
C PHE A 23 -6.89 -13.43 -12.78
N SER A 24 -7.29 -13.90 -13.96
CA SER A 24 -6.88 -15.20 -14.48
C SER A 24 -5.35 -15.28 -14.61
N ALA A 25 -4.75 -16.42 -14.25
CA ALA A 25 -3.29 -16.61 -14.21
C ALA A 25 -2.56 -16.34 -15.54
N ASN A 26 -3.26 -16.44 -16.68
CA ASN A 26 -2.71 -16.21 -18.01
C ASN A 26 -2.97 -14.80 -18.55
N MET A 27 -3.62 -13.92 -17.78
CA MET A 27 -3.92 -12.57 -18.22
C MET A 27 -2.63 -11.73 -18.25
N PRO A 28 -2.30 -11.07 -19.37
CA PRO A 28 -1.11 -10.24 -19.44
C PRO A 28 -1.26 -9.02 -18.53
N THR A 29 -0.15 -8.60 -17.92
CA THR A 29 -0.13 -7.44 -17.00
C THR A 29 -0.58 -6.14 -17.67
N SER A 30 -0.43 -6.01 -18.99
CA SER A 30 -0.96 -4.88 -19.76
C SER A 30 -2.49 -4.86 -19.81
N GLU A 31 -3.14 -6.01 -19.89
CA GLU A 31 -4.60 -6.10 -19.85
C GLU A 31 -5.13 -5.82 -18.43
N ILE A 32 -4.43 -6.32 -17.41
CA ILE A 32 -4.75 -5.99 -16.01
C ILE A 32 -4.63 -4.49 -15.78
N ALA A 33 -3.52 -3.87 -16.21
CA ALA A 33 -3.33 -2.42 -16.10
C ALA A 33 -4.41 -1.63 -16.86
N LYS A 34 -4.85 -2.13 -18.02
CA LYS A 34 -5.97 -1.52 -18.77
C LYS A 34 -7.27 -1.58 -17.97
N LYS A 35 -7.65 -2.76 -17.44
CA LYS A 35 -8.87 -2.92 -16.63
C LYS A 35 -8.87 -2.03 -15.39
N LEU A 36 -7.73 -1.95 -14.70
CA LEU A 36 -7.61 -1.07 -13.54
C LEU A 36 -7.69 0.42 -13.92
N ASN A 37 -7.13 0.83 -15.07
CA ASN A 37 -7.30 2.20 -15.58
C ASN A 37 -8.74 2.48 -16.00
N ASP A 38 -9.43 1.54 -16.65
CA ASP A 38 -10.85 1.68 -17.02
C ASP A 38 -11.74 1.82 -15.76
N ALA A 39 -11.44 1.08 -14.69
CA ALA A 39 -12.12 1.22 -13.40
C ALA A 39 -11.79 2.56 -12.73
N LEU A 40 -10.53 2.99 -12.76
CA LEU A 40 -10.11 4.29 -12.25
C LEU A 40 -10.79 5.44 -12.97
N ASP A 41 -10.92 5.37 -14.29
CA ASP A 41 -11.58 6.41 -15.09
C ASP A 41 -13.08 6.52 -14.78
N LYS A 42 -13.74 5.41 -14.41
CA LYS A 42 -15.13 5.41 -13.91
C LYS A 42 -15.25 5.95 -12.49
N ALA A 43 -14.25 5.67 -11.65
CA ALA A 43 -14.21 6.08 -10.24
C ALA A 43 -13.91 7.58 -10.05
N ARG A 44 -13.45 8.27 -11.10
CA ARG A 44 -13.02 9.66 -11.03
C ARG A 44 -14.17 10.63 -10.79
N ASP A 45 -13.93 11.54 -9.87
CA ASP A 45 -14.70 12.75 -9.64
C ASP A 45 -13.79 14.00 -9.59
N GLU A 46 -14.36 15.16 -9.30
CA GLU A 46 -13.62 16.44 -9.19
C GLU A 46 -12.57 16.43 -8.07
N SER A 47 -12.70 15.55 -7.07
CA SER A 47 -11.77 15.42 -5.94
C SER A 47 -10.61 14.46 -6.21
N THR A 48 -10.67 13.71 -7.31
CA THR A 48 -9.74 12.62 -7.59
C THR A 48 -8.40 13.16 -8.14
N PRO A 49 -7.25 12.81 -7.55
CA PRO A 49 -5.95 13.23 -8.05
C PRO A 49 -5.66 12.77 -9.49
N GLN A 50 -4.88 13.57 -10.21
CA GLN A 50 -4.43 13.26 -11.58
C GLN A 50 -3.38 12.15 -11.62
N GLY A 51 -3.28 11.47 -12.77
CA GLY A 51 -2.30 10.41 -13.06
C GLY A 51 -2.96 9.07 -13.39
N ARG A 52 -2.19 8.12 -13.90
CA ARG A 52 -2.69 6.78 -14.29
C ARG A 52 -1.96 5.64 -13.61
N ILE A 53 -2.46 4.43 -13.82
CA ILE A 53 -1.71 3.20 -13.53
C ILE A 53 -0.69 3.00 -14.64
N LYS A 54 0.58 3.02 -14.25
CA LYS A 54 1.74 2.95 -15.13
C LYS A 54 2.16 1.51 -15.39
N ALA A 55 2.17 0.67 -14.35
CA ALA A 55 2.62 -0.71 -14.45
C ALA A 55 1.95 -1.60 -13.39
N VAL A 56 1.85 -2.89 -13.70
CA VAL A 56 1.35 -3.92 -12.79
C VAL A 56 2.36 -5.06 -12.74
N SER A 57 2.64 -5.55 -11.53
CA SER A 57 3.46 -6.73 -11.28
C SER A 57 2.67 -7.74 -10.46
N ILE A 58 2.63 -8.99 -10.92
CA ILE A 58 1.93 -10.09 -10.22
C ILE A 58 2.90 -10.73 -9.21
N LEU A 59 2.44 -10.89 -7.98
CA LEU A 59 3.15 -11.56 -6.90
C LEU A 59 2.88 -13.06 -6.90
N LYS A 60 3.76 -13.83 -6.25
CA LYS A 60 3.64 -15.30 -6.17
C LYS A 60 2.36 -15.77 -5.48
N ASN A 61 1.78 -14.97 -4.59
CA ASN A 61 0.52 -15.24 -3.91
C ASN A 61 -0.72 -14.80 -4.72
N GLY A 62 -0.56 -14.36 -5.97
CA GLY A 62 -1.64 -13.84 -6.80
C GLY A 62 -2.02 -12.37 -6.52
N GLY A 63 -1.35 -11.71 -5.57
CA GLY A 63 -1.47 -10.27 -5.35
C GLY A 63 -0.85 -9.44 -6.47
N LEU A 64 -1.17 -8.15 -6.51
CA LEU A 64 -0.68 -7.19 -7.50
C LEU A 64 0.02 -6.02 -6.81
N ILE A 65 1.23 -5.72 -7.25
CA ILE A 65 1.83 -4.40 -7.03
C ILE A 65 1.44 -3.54 -8.23
N VAL A 66 0.76 -2.43 -7.96
CA VAL A 66 0.34 -1.46 -8.97
C VAL A 66 1.16 -0.19 -8.80
N GLU A 67 1.96 0.17 -9.80
CA GLU A 67 2.68 1.45 -9.84
C GLU A 67 1.83 2.51 -10.55
N LEU A 68 1.74 3.67 -9.91
CA LEU A 68 0.99 4.84 -10.33
C LEU A 68 1.95 5.91 -10.85
N GLU A 69 1.42 6.82 -11.66
CA GLU A 69 2.21 7.94 -12.17
C GLU A 69 2.52 8.97 -11.09
N SER A 70 1.62 9.16 -10.12
CA SER A 70 1.72 10.18 -9.07
C SER A 70 1.60 9.58 -7.67
N GLU A 71 2.30 10.20 -6.71
CA GLU A 71 2.22 9.86 -5.29
C GLU A 71 0.88 10.28 -4.69
N SER A 72 0.32 11.41 -5.12
CA SER A 72 -1.00 11.87 -4.65
C SER A 72 -2.12 10.88 -5.00
N LEU A 73 -2.08 10.26 -6.19
CA LEU A 73 -3.02 9.22 -6.57
C LEU A 73 -2.83 7.95 -5.73
N ALA A 74 -1.58 7.58 -5.44
CA ALA A 74 -1.28 6.44 -4.56
C ALA A 74 -1.79 6.67 -3.14
N THR A 75 -1.61 7.87 -2.60
CA THR A 75 -2.13 8.26 -1.29
C THR A 75 -3.66 8.23 -1.27
N TRP A 76 -4.31 8.74 -2.32
CA TRP A 76 -5.78 8.70 -2.41
C TRP A 76 -6.32 7.26 -2.50
N LEU A 77 -5.72 6.40 -3.33
CA LEU A 77 -6.07 4.97 -3.42
C LEU A 77 -5.74 4.16 -2.16
N ASN A 78 -4.93 4.70 -1.26
CA ASN A 78 -4.69 4.10 0.06
C ASN A 78 -5.69 4.56 1.12
N ASN A 79 -6.46 5.62 0.87
CA ASN A 79 -7.50 6.12 1.78
C ASN A 79 -8.85 5.44 1.53
N PRO A 80 -9.74 5.34 2.55
CA PRO A 80 -11.03 4.67 2.40
C PRO A 80 -11.89 5.15 1.21
N PRO A 81 -12.00 6.47 0.91
CA PRO A 81 -12.80 6.92 -0.23
C PRO A 81 -12.27 6.41 -1.57
N GLY A 82 -10.95 6.49 -1.80
CA GLY A 82 -10.34 6.05 -3.04
C GLY A 82 -10.36 4.54 -3.22
N LYS A 83 -10.19 3.78 -2.13
CA LYS A 83 -10.36 2.32 -2.12
C LYS A 83 -11.77 1.94 -2.56
N THR A 84 -12.78 2.44 -1.84
CA THR A 84 -14.18 2.12 -2.13
C THR A 84 -14.60 2.53 -3.54
N ALA A 85 -14.13 3.70 -4.02
CA ALA A 85 -14.43 4.16 -5.37
C ALA A 85 -13.81 3.26 -6.44
N LEU A 86 -12.57 2.80 -6.27
CA LEU A 86 -11.96 1.89 -7.24
C LEU A 86 -12.57 0.48 -7.14
N GLU A 87 -12.80 -0.04 -5.92
CA GLU A 87 -13.44 -1.34 -5.68
C GLU A 87 -14.84 -1.43 -6.29
N SER A 88 -15.66 -0.39 -6.20
CA SER A 88 -17.04 -0.40 -6.74
C SER A 88 -17.11 -0.51 -8.27
N HIS A 89 -16.03 -0.18 -8.96
CA HIS A 89 -15.91 -0.26 -10.42
C HIS A 89 -15.05 -1.43 -10.89
N LEU A 90 -14.52 -2.21 -9.95
CA LEU A 90 -13.85 -3.47 -10.22
C LEU A 90 -14.85 -4.61 -10.00
N ASP A 91 -15.14 -5.35 -11.07
CA ASP A 91 -15.96 -6.58 -11.00
C ASP A 91 -15.19 -7.76 -10.35
N ILE A 92 -14.27 -7.46 -9.42
CA ILE A 92 -13.38 -8.41 -8.77
C ILE A 92 -13.30 -8.12 -7.27
N ASP A 93 -13.25 -9.19 -6.48
CA ASP A 93 -13.20 -9.07 -5.03
C ASP A 93 -11.77 -8.82 -4.55
N VAL A 94 -11.45 -7.55 -4.30
CA VAL A 94 -10.09 -7.06 -4.03
C VAL A 94 -9.94 -6.63 -2.57
N SER A 95 -8.80 -6.92 -1.96
CA SER A 95 -8.39 -6.31 -0.69
C SER A 95 -7.23 -5.34 -0.90
N PHE A 96 -7.46 -4.05 -0.67
CA PHE A 96 -6.40 -3.05 -0.72
C PHE A 96 -5.57 -3.06 0.56
N ARG A 97 -4.31 -3.48 0.45
CA ARG A 97 -3.34 -3.37 1.54
C ARG A 97 -2.42 -2.17 1.36
N TYR A 98 -2.11 -1.54 2.48
CA TYR A 98 -1.02 -0.58 2.54
C TYR A 98 0.29 -1.28 2.20
N CYS A 99 1.05 -0.73 1.27
CA CYS A 99 2.44 -1.12 1.02
C CYS A 99 3.31 -0.64 2.20
N SER A 100 3.26 -1.33 3.33
CA SER A 100 4.22 -1.11 4.40
C SER A 100 5.59 -1.59 3.94
N PHE A 101 6.63 -0.84 4.28
CA PHE A 101 8.00 -1.24 4.03
C PHE A 101 8.78 -1.22 5.34
N PRO A 102 9.64 -2.22 5.58
CA PRO A 102 10.47 -2.22 6.77
C PRO A 102 11.50 -1.09 6.67
N ILE A 103 11.61 -0.32 7.75
CA ILE A 103 12.68 0.64 7.98
C ILE A 103 13.55 0.07 9.11
N VAL A 104 14.87 0.10 8.91
CA VAL A 104 15.83 -0.24 9.95
C VAL A 104 16.32 1.05 10.58
N LEU A 105 16.17 1.15 11.90
CA LEU A 105 16.69 2.25 12.71
C LEU A 105 17.83 1.71 13.57
N GLU A 106 18.95 2.41 13.57
CA GLU A 106 20.14 2.07 14.34
C GLU A 106 20.29 2.98 15.56
N TYR A 107 21.07 2.54 16.55
CA TYR A 107 21.42 3.32 17.75
C TYR A 107 20.22 3.73 18.64
N LEU A 108 19.13 2.98 18.58
CA LEU A 108 18.01 3.16 19.50
C LEU A 108 18.34 2.59 20.89
N SER A 109 17.90 3.29 21.94
CA SER A 109 18.03 2.80 23.32
C SER A 109 17.16 1.55 23.53
N ILE A 110 17.73 0.52 24.14
CA ILE A 110 16.99 -0.71 24.53
C ILE A 110 15.96 -0.46 25.63
N GLN A 111 15.96 0.72 26.24
CA GLN A 111 14.98 1.11 27.26
C GLN A 111 13.64 1.54 26.65
N LEU A 112 13.58 1.75 25.32
CA LEU A 112 12.34 2.05 24.62
C LEU A 112 11.36 0.90 24.79
N GLN A 113 10.15 1.22 25.23
CA GLN A 113 9.08 0.26 25.47
C GLN A 113 8.34 -0.05 24.16
N ILE A 114 9.07 -0.55 23.14
CA ILE A 114 8.50 -0.77 21.81
C ILE A 114 7.44 -1.88 21.79
N GLU A 115 7.40 -2.71 22.84
CA GLU A 115 6.44 -3.77 23.08
C GLU A 115 5.12 -3.25 23.67
N ASN A 116 5.06 -2.00 24.15
CA ASN A 116 3.83 -1.37 24.59
C ASN A 116 2.94 -1.04 23.37
N GLU A 117 1.67 -1.45 23.40
CA GLU A 117 0.71 -1.27 22.31
C GLU A 117 0.50 0.22 21.94
N ASP A 118 0.58 1.12 22.92
CA ASP A 118 0.38 2.55 22.71
C ASP A 118 1.64 3.26 22.17
N PHE A 119 2.82 2.62 22.26
CA PHE A 119 4.09 3.24 21.91
C PHE A 119 4.11 3.76 20.47
N LEU A 120 3.62 2.95 19.52
CA LEU A 120 3.54 3.37 18.11
C LEU A 120 2.63 4.57 17.91
N ARG A 121 1.50 4.63 18.61
CA ARG A 121 0.53 5.74 18.50
C ARG A 121 1.13 7.03 19.05
N GLN A 122 1.86 6.93 20.16
CA GLN A 122 2.58 8.06 20.73
C GLN A 122 3.66 8.57 19.77
N ILE A 123 4.45 7.67 19.15
CA ILE A 123 5.46 8.05 18.17
C ILE A 123 4.84 8.72 16.94
N GLU A 124 3.73 8.20 16.42
CA GLU A 124 3.00 8.84 15.33
C GLU A 124 2.58 10.26 15.70
N HIS A 125 1.99 10.44 16.88
CA HIS A 125 1.56 11.74 17.38
C HIS A 125 2.74 12.71 17.56
N ASP A 126 3.79 12.29 18.27
CA ASP A 126 4.95 13.13 18.59
C ASP A 126 5.73 13.58 17.36
N ASN A 127 5.70 12.77 16.29
CA ASN A 127 6.38 13.05 15.03
C ASN A 127 5.44 13.58 13.94
N GLN A 128 4.18 13.90 14.29
CA GLN A 128 3.17 14.43 13.35
C GLN A 128 2.95 13.51 12.13
N LEU A 129 3.09 12.20 12.33
CA LEU A 129 2.78 11.21 11.32
C LEU A 129 1.27 11.00 11.23
N SER A 130 0.81 10.55 10.07
CA SER A 130 -0.59 10.15 9.92
C SER A 130 -0.91 8.99 10.87
N PRO A 131 -2.09 9.00 11.52
CA PRO A 131 -2.51 7.90 12.37
C PRO A 131 -2.48 6.56 11.62
N ALA A 132 -1.93 5.53 12.25
CA ALA A 132 -1.80 4.18 11.67
C ALA A 132 -0.91 4.06 10.43
N SER A 133 0.01 5.01 10.26
CA SER A 133 1.10 4.88 9.29
C SER A 133 2.19 3.89 9.73
N LEU A 134 2.39 3.68 11.04
CA LEU A 134 3.31 2.68 11.58
C LEU A 134 2.54 1.37 11.86
N ALA A 135 2.80 0.36 11.03
CA ALA A 135 2.11 -0.92 11.10
C ALA A 135 2.58 -1.81 12.26
N SER A 136 3.89 -1.86 12.50
CA SER A 136 4.51 -2.66 13.55
C SER A 136 5.93 -2.20 13.83
N ILE A 137 6.43 -2.42 15.04
CA ILE A 137 7.83 -2.27 15.41
C ILE A 137 8.31 -3.54 16.12
N ARG A 138 9.57 -3.90 15.91
CA ARG A 138 10.22 -5.03 16.60
C ARG A 138 11.72 -4.85 16.60
N TRP A 139 12.39 -5.39 17.61
CA TRP A 139 13.83 -5.53 17.55
C TRP A 139 14.24 -6.53 16.47
N ILE A 140 15.29 -6.22 15.72
CA ILE A 140 15.88 -7.17 14.74
C ILE A 140 16.44 -8.39 15.46
N LYS A 141 16.98 -8.19 16.66
CA LYS A 141 17.43 -9.24 17.59
C LYS A 141 16.76 -9.02 18.94
N PRO A 142 16.35 -10.07 19.66
CA PRO A 142 15.81 -9.93 21.01
C PRO A 142 16.73 -9.08 21.90
N ALA A 143 16.14 -8.20 22.70
CA ALA A 143 16.87 -7.43 23.71
C ALA A 143 17.32 -8.40 24.82
N ALA A 144 18.53 -8.95 24.67
CA ALA A 144 19.12 -9.98 25.52
C ALA A 144 18.28 -11.28 25.65
N LYS A 145 18.88 -12.31 26.23
CA LYS A 145 18.22 -13.58 26.61
C LYS A 145 17.80 -13.52 28.07
#